data_AF-A0A2E6VVB8-F1
#
_entry.id   AF-A0A2E6VVB8-F1
#
_cell.length_a   1.000
_cell.length_b   1.000
_cell.length_c   1.000
_cell.angle_alpha   90.00
_cell.angle_beta   90.00
_cell.angle_gamma   90.00
#
_symmetry.space_group_name_H-M   'P 1'
#
loop_
_entity.id
_entity.type
_entity.pdbx_description
1 polymer ?
#
loop_
_entity_poly.entity_id
_entity_poly.type
_entity_poly.pdbx_seq_one_letter_code
_entity_poly.pdbx_strand_id
1 'polypeptide(L)'
;MRDPNTQYLGFLGFTNPLIYTLPMDAKPHISPLERLFLRYFGEYPATQDPPLSRAELASKMRPIERGVIWRGGLAGFLSGLAAAGSVYLAQKYSPGLAHHLQLSETMVFYGVSVGLTTGATLFEIAFLYTDAVKGCAAMSRLAQTRLNLERVVLPFLNQNLVRAGLELPNRHQPLYGIDPLTEQSKLRLLFFSFAYKLKVSATNLLAKFILRRFFPRLAGRTFGRTIIELASAPVFTVWNIFLCRRIMRQARVRALGPALVDDLVKEFFSAGLAAASVAERRALYAAIKETVILSGTFHCNLILLASLVVEHLHPQEEKRSLTETLHHLNAEQQAKALDLLAFILVLDGKLNKKKRAFFDTVLQSLGHAPRPTALQDCLTVVVHGKALGA
;
A
#
# COMPACT_ATOMS: atom_id res chain seq x y z
N MET A 1 16.90 42.21 18.07
CA MET A 1 17.68 40.96 18.04
C MET A 1 16.79 39.89 17.42
N ARG A 2 17.13 39.41 16.22
CA ARG A 2 16.39 38.35 15.52
C ARG A 2 16.91 36.99 15.98
N ASP A 3 15.98 36.09 16.28
CA ASP A 3 16.24 34.71 16.70
C ASP A 3 16.97 33.94 15.58
N PRO A 4 18.14 33.34 15.84
CA PRO A 4 18.90 32.58 14.83
C PRO A 4 18.19 31.29 14.35
N ASN A 5 17.09 30.88 14.98
CA ASN A 5 16.33 29.69 14.53
C ASN A 5 15.37 29.96 13.35
N THR A 6 15.16 31.22 12.95
CA THR A 6 14.26 31.53 11.82
C THR A 6 14.91 31.33 10.44
N GLN A 7 16.22 31.08 10.36
CA GLN A 7 16.93 30.93 9.08
C GLN A 7 16.82 29.54 8.43
N TYR A 8 16.35 28.52 9.15
CA TYR A 8 16.20 27.16 8.58
C TYR A 8 14.78 26.83 8.10
N LEU A 9 13.81 27.74 8.27
CA LEU A 9 12.41 27.56 7.85
C LEU A 9 12.17 27.89 6.36
N GLY A 10 13.15 28.48 5.66
CA GLY A 10 12.99 28.93 4.27
C GLY A 10 13.32 27.89 3.19
N PHE A 11 13.93 26.76 3.54
CA PHE A 11 14.57 25.90 2.53
C PHE A 11 13.61 24.98 1.76
N LEU A 12 12.33 24.97 2.12
CA LEU A 12 11.30 24.16 1.45
C LEU A 12 10.16 24.98 0.83
N GLY A 13 10.22 26.33 0.87
CA GLY A 13 9.12 27.17 0.39
C GLY A 13 7.84 27.11 1.25
N PHE A 14 7.88 26.45 2.41
CA PHE A 14 6.75 26.30 3.33
C PHE A 14 6.55 27.52 4.25
N THR A 15 6.48 28.72 3.68
CA THR A 15 6.35 29.96 4.47
C THR A 15 4.91 30.32 4.84
N ASN A 16 3.91 29.51 4.45
CA ASN A 16 2.51 29.83 4.70
C ASN A 16 1.79 28.74 5.52
N PRO A 17 1.41 29.01 6.78
CA PRO A 17 0.62 28.09 7.61
C PRO A 17 -0.84 27.97 7.18
N LEU A 18 -1.24 28.66 6.09
CA LEU A 18 -2.57 28.54 5.50
C LEU A 18 -2.62 27.40 4.48
N ILE A 19 -3.16 26.28 4.96
CA ILE A 19 -3.98 25.34 4.18
C ILE A 19 -3.20 24.42 3.22
N TYR A 20 -2.58 23.38 3.77
CA TYR A 20 -2.61 22.10 3.06
C TYR A 20 -4.05 21.61 3.09
N THR A 21 -4.81 21.82 2.01
CA THR A 21 -5.99 20.98 1.74
C THR A 21 -5.52 19.60 1.27
N LEU A 22 -4.69 18.93 2.09
CA LEU A 22 -4.75 17.46 2.09
C LEU A 22 -6.21 17.11 2.37
N PRO A 23 -6.80 16.11 1.71
CA PRO A 23 -8.22 15.80 1.82
C PRO A 23 -8.56 15.16 3.18
N MET A 24 -8.26 15.87 4.26
CA MET A 24 -8.72 15.66 5.62
C MET A 24 -10.11 16.28 5.81
N ASP A 25 -10.45 17.33 5.03
CA ASP A 25 -11.69 18.12 5.18
C ASP A 25 -12.96 17.42 4.69
N ALA A 26 -12.86 16.52 3.71
CA ALA A 26 -13.96 15.61 3.41
C ALA A 26 -13.95 14.51 4.46
N LYS A 27 -14.70 14.68 5.57
CA LYS A 27 -14.84 13.70 6.67
C LYS A 27 -14.88 12.29 6.08
N PRO A 28 -13.76 11.54 6.07
CA PRO A 28 -13.80 10.20 5.54
C PRO A 28 -14.74 9.44 6.45
N HIS A 29 -15.54 8.51 5.93
CA HIS A 29 -16.16 7.51 6.79
C HIS A 29 -15.04 6.66 7.40
N ILE A 30 -14.42 7.15 8.48
CA ILE A 30 -13.38 6.44 9.22
C ILE A 30 -14.08 5.34 10.00
N SER A 31 -13.77 4.09 9.67
CA SER A 31 -14.36 2.95 10.37
C SER A 31 -14.00 2.99 11.86
N PRO A 32 -14.82 2.42 12.76
CA PRO A 32 -14.47 2.30 14.18
C PRO A 32 -13.11 1.64 14.41
N LEU A 33 -12.77 0.65 13.57
CA LEU A 33 -11.49 -0.03 13.59
C LEU A 33 -10.33 0.90 13.18
N GLU A 34 -10.49 1.70 12.11
CA GLU A 34 -9.50 2.69 11.70
C GLU A 34 -9.30 3.77 12.79
N ARG A 35 -10.37 4.22 13.47
CA ARG A 35 -10.27 5.13 14.61
C ARG A 35 -9.50 4.54 15.78
N LEU A 36 -9.77 3.28 16.13
CA LEU A 36 -9.07 2.59 17.21
C LEU A 36 -7.56 2.52 16.93
N PHE A 37 -7.18 2.15 15.70
CA PHE A 37 -5.77 2.07 15.32
C PHE A 37 -5.11 3.44 15.14
N LEU A 38 -5.85 4.46 14.72
CA LEU A 38 -5.32 5.83 14.68
C LEU A 38 -5.01 6.37 16.07
N ARG A 39 -5.78 6.00 17.11
CA ARG A 39 -5.44 6.33 18.50
C ARG A 39 -4.09 5.73 18.89
N TYR A 40 -3.85 4.48 18.52
CA TYR A 40 -2.55 3.83 18.74
C TYR A 40 -1.39 4.55 18.06
N PHE A 41 -1.61 5.17 16.90
CA PHE A 41 -0.59 6.02 16.25
C PHE A 41 -0.39 7.37 16.96
N GLY A 42 -1.46 7.96 17.51
CA GLY A 42 -1.43 9.26 18.19
C GLY A 42 -0.74 9.25 19.56
N GLU A 43 -0.54 8.07 20.14
CA GLU A 43 0.16 7.89 21.43
C GLU A 43 1.69 8.00 21.33
N TYR A 44 2.25 8.07 20.11
CA TYR A 44 3.70 8.15 19.92
C TYR A 44 4.14 9.60 19.65
N PRO A 45 4.92 10.23 20.56
CA PRO A 45 5.45 11.57 20.34
C PRO A 45 6.43 11.56 19.15
N ALA A 46 6.54 12.72 18.48
CA ALA A 46 7.51 12.92 17.40
C ALA A 46 8.93 12.63 17.92
N THR A 47 9.66 11.75 17.24
CA THR A 47 11.02 11.38 17.60
C THR A 47 11.98 12.53 17.27
N GLN A 48 12.90 12.86 18.19
CA GLN A 48 13.96 13.87 17.98
C GLN A 48 15.24 13.28 17.36
N ASP A 49 15.14 12.09 16.76
CA ASP A 49 16.28 11.43 16.13
C ASP A 49 16.81 12.25 14.94
N PRO A 50 18.13 12.20 14.65
CA PRO A 50 18.69 12.88 13.50
C PRO A 50 18.06 12.40 12.18
N PRO A 51 17.98 13.27 11.16
CA PRO A 51 17.34 12.92 9.90
C PRO A 51 18.09 11.82 9.17
N LEU A 52 17.39 10.72 8.88
CA LEU A 52 17.95 9.56 8.22
C LEU A 52 17.93 9.69 6.68
N SER A 53 18.92 9.11 6.01
CA SER A 53 18.88 8.99 4.55
C SER A 53 17.76 8.03 4.09
N ARG A 54 17.30 8.14 2.83
CA ARG A 54 16.24 7.27 2.30
C ARG A 54 16.67 5.81 2.28
N ALA A 55 17.94 5.58 1.97
CA ALA A 55 18.55 4.26 2.02
C ALA A 55 18.60 3.71 3.45
N GLU A 56 18.96 4.54 4.44
CA GLU A 56 18.92 4.18 5.85
C GLU A 56 17.51 3.86 6.33
N LEU A 57 16.52 4.71 6.00
CA LEU A 57 15.10 4.44 6.30
C LEU A 57 14.68 3.09 5.74
N ALA A 58 14.95 2.84 4.46
CA ALA A 58 14.62 1.58 3.83
C ALA A 58 15.32 0.38 4.50
N SER A 59 16.58 0.56 4.93
CA SER A 59 17.34 -0.47 5.64
C SER A 59 16.74 -0.78 7.03
N LYS A 60 16.34 0.25 7.81
CA LYS A 60 15.74 0.11 9.15
C LYS A 60 14.30 -0.42 9.09
N MET A 61 13.56 -0.17 8.00
CA MET A 61 12.22 -0.73 7.80
C MET A 61 12.21 -2.22 7.44
N ARG A 62 13.30 -2.76 6.84
CA ARG A 62 13.36 -4.18 6.43
C ARG A 62 13.27 -5.16 7.60
N PRO A 63 13.95 -4.97 8.75
CA PRO A 63 13.77 -5.80 9.93
C PRO A 63 12.33 -5.82 10.45
N ILE A 64 11.65 -4.66 10.45
CA ILE A 64 10.24 -4.55 10.88
C ILE A 64 9.36 -5.41 9.97
N GLU A 65 9.51 -5.26 8.65
CA GLU A 65 8.79 -6.06 7.65
C GLU A 65 9.04 -7.56 7.83
N ARG A 66 10.31 -7.97 7.94
CA ARG A 66 10.67 -9.38 8.17
C ARG A 66 10.07 -9.92 9.46
N GLY A 67 10.07 -9.13 10.53
CA GLY A 67 9.48 -9.51 11.82
C GLY A 67 7.99 -9.83 11.71
N VAL A 68 7.22 -8.96 11.05
CA VAL A 68 5.78 -9.18 10.83
C VAL A 68 5.53 -10.38 9.92
N ILE A 69 6.33 -10.56 8.88
CA ILE A 69 6.22 -11.72 7.98
C ILE A 69 6.45 -13.04 8.74
N TRP A 70 7.51 -13.11 9.55
CA TRP A 70 7.83 -14.31 10.32
C TRP A 70 6.78 -14.64 11.37
N ARG A 71 6.32 -13.63 12.14
CA ARG A 71 5.24 -13.81 13.12
C ARG A 71 3.93 -14.20 12.45
N GLY A 72 3.63 -13.66 11.27
CA GLY A 72 2.46 -14.04 10.50
C GLY A 72 2.50 -15.48 10.01
N GLY A 73 3.67 -15.93 9.53
CA GLY A 73 3.91 -17.34 9.20
C GLY A 73 3.70 -18.26 10.39
N LEU A 74 4.30 -17.91 11.54
CA LEU A 74 4.16 -18.68 12.79
C LEU A 74 2.70 -18.74 13.26
N ALA A 75 1.97 -17.63 13.21
CA ALA A 75 0.55 -17.60 13.54
C ALA A 75 -0.27 -18.52 12.63
N GLY A 76 0.06 -18.55 11.33
CA GLY A 76 -0.57 -19.47 10.37
C GLY A 76 -0.28 -20.93 10.66
N PHE A 77 0.98 -21.24 10.99
CA PHE A 77 1.38 -22.57 11.39
C PHE A 77 0.61 -23.06 12.62
N LEU A 78 0.58 -22.25 13.69
CA LEU A 78 -0.12 -22.57 14.94
C LEU A 78 -1.64 -22.71 14.73
N SER A 79 -2.23 -21.85 13.91
CA SER A 79 -3.65 -21.95 13.52
C SER A 79 -3.95 -23.26 12.78
N GLY A 80 -3.04 -23.70 11.89
CA GLY A 80 -3.16 -24.99 11.21
C GLY A 80 -3.02 -26.19 12.14
N LEU A 81 -2.08 -26.15 13.08
CA LEU A 81 -1.94 -27.17 14.11
C LEU A 81 -3.18 -27.23 15.01
N ALA A 82 -3.74 -26.09 15.40
CA ALA A 82 -4.98 -26.03 16.17
C ALA A 82 -6.16 -26.63 15.39
N ALA A 83 -6.25 -26.41 14.08
CA ALA A 83 -7.26 -27.03 13.24
C ALA A 83 -7.10 -28.56 13.20
N ALA A 84 -5.88 -29.07 12.96
CA ALA A 84 -5.62 -30.52 12.97
C ALA A 84 -5.88 -31.15 14.35
N GLY A 85 -5.41 -30.52 15.42
CA GLY A 85 -5.66 -30.93 16.80
C GLY A 85 -7.15 -30.94 17.15
N SER A 86 -7.93 -29.99 16.64
CA SER A 86 -9.39 -29.96 16.88
C SER A 86 -10.11 -31.17 16.28
N VAL A 87 -9.65 -31.66 15.12
CA VAL A 87 -10.23 -32.84 14.48
C VAL A 87 -9.80 -34.11 15.22
N TYR A 88 -8.53 -34.21 15.61
CA TYR A 88 -8.05 -35.31 16.44
C TYR A 88 -8.82 -35.43 17.77
N LEU A 89 -9.04 -34.30 18.46
CA LEU A 89 -9.84 -34.26 19.68
C LEU A 89 -11.29 -34.67 19.40
N ALA A 90 -11.92 -34.13 18.35
CA ALA A 90 -13.28 -34.49 17.99
C ALA A 90 -13.45 -35.99 17.67
N GLN A 91 -12.47 -36.62 17.02
CA GLN A 91 -12.47 -38.07 16.77
C GLN A 91 -12.37 -38.88 18.07
N LYS A 92 -11.58 -38.42 19.06
CA LYS A 92 -11.45 -39.09 20.36
C LYS A 92 -12.78 -39.12 21.14
N TYR A 93 -13.56 -38.05 21.07
CA TYR A 93 -14.86 -37.95 21.76
C TYR A 93 -16.04 -38.51 20.95
N SER A 94 -15.83 -38.87 19.69
CA SER A 94 -16.85 -39.49 18.82
C SER A 94 -16.23 -40.56 17.91
N PRO A 95 -15.76 -41.69 18.49
CA PRO A 95 -15.05 -42.73 17.75
C PRO A 95 -15.92 -43.52 16.76
N GLY A 96 -17.26 -43.45 16.88
CA GLY A 96 -18.24 -44.23 16.11
C GLY A 96 -18.49 -43.81 14.66
N LEU A 97 -17.65 -42.96 14.06
CA LEU A 97 -17.87 -42.34 12.74
C LEU A 97 -17.78 -43.32 11.53
N ALA A 98 -17.98 -44.62 11.77
CA ALA A 98 -17.89 -45.66 10.77
C ALA A 98 -19.22 -45.96 10.09
N HIS A 99 -20.38 -46.14 10.76
CA HIS A 99 -21.56 -46.62 10.01
C HIS A 99 -22.99 -46.21 10.40
N HIS A 100 -23.34 -45.68 11.60
CA HIS A 100 -24.72 -45.23 11.89
C HIS A 100 -24.72 -44.11 12.94
N LEU A 101 -25.17 -42.89 12.59
CA LEU A 101 -25.09 -41.73 13.51
C LEU A 101 -26.43 -41.38 14.15
N GLN A 102 -26.42 -41.25 15.49
CA GLN A 102 -27.36 -40.41 16.22
C GLN A 102 -27.00 -38.94 16.00
N LEU A 103 -28.01 -38.07 15.89
CA LEU A 103 -27.86 -36.64 15.58
C LEU A 103 -26.94 -35.91 16.59
N SER A 104 -26.95 -36.34 17.86
CA SER A 104 -26.19 -35.78 18.98
C SER A 104 -24.67 -35.93 18.81
N GLU A 105 -24.17 -37.11 18.44
CA GLU A 105 -22.73 -37.38 18.27
C GLU A 105 -22.15 -36.56 17.10
N THR A 106 -22.94 -36.41 16.04
CA THR A 106 -22.59 -35.56 14.90
C THR A 106 -22.46 -34.10 15.31
N MET A 107 -23.40 -33.60 16.13
CA MET A 107 -23.35 -32.21 16.62
C MET A 107 -22.15 -31.97 17.53
N VAL A 108 -21.79 -32.91 18.41
CA VAL A 108 -20.60 -32.78 19.28
C VAL A 108 -19.32 -32.73 18.45
N PHE A 109 -19.16 -33.64 17.49
CA PHE A 109 -17.99 -33.66 16.60
C PHE A 109 -17.80 -32.34 15.85
N TYR A 110 -18.85 -31.86 15.17
CA TYR A 110 -18.78 -30.60 14.42
C TYR A 110 -18.68 -29.40 15.35
N GLY A 111 -19.34 -29.41 16.51
CA GLY A 111 -19.26 -28.33 17.49
C GLY A 111 -17.83 -28.12 18.00
N VAL A 112 -17.15 -29.19 18.41
CA VAL A 112 -15.77 -29.12 18.90
C VAL A 112 -14.80 -28.74 17.77
N SER A 113 -14.86 -29.43 16.62
CA SER A 113 -13.92 -29.21 15.51
C SER A 113 -14.09 -27.83 14.86
N VAL A 114 -15.33 -27.42 14.57
CA VAL A 114 -15.63 -26.11 13.98
C VAL A 114 -15.42 -25.00 14.99
N GLY A 115 -15.85 -25.18 16.25
CA GLY A 115 -15.69 -24.19 17.30
C GLY A 115 -14.23 -23.84 17.56
N LEU A 116 -13.39 -24.84 17.83
CA LEU A 116 -11.96 -24.63 18.10
C LEU A 116 -11.22 -24.07 16.89
N THR A 117 -11.48 -24.59 15.68
CA THR A 117 -10.85 -24.05 14.46
C THR A 117 -11.26 -22.59 14.22
N THR A 118 -12.53 -22.26 14.43
CA THR A 118 -13.04 -20.89 14.25
C THR A 118 -12.43 -19.96 15.28
N GLY A 119 -12.37 -20.35 16.55
CA GLY A 119 -11.71 -19.58 17.61
C GLY A 119 -10.25 -19.31 17.32
N ALA A 120 -9.48 -20.34 16.94
CA ALA A 120 -8.08 -20.20 16.54
C ALA A 120 -7.90 -19.26 15.35
N THR A 121 -8.80 -19.35 14.36
CA THR A 121 -8.80 -18.47 13.18
C THR A 121 -9.10 -17.01 13.55
N LEU A 122 -10.07 -16.77 14.43
CA LEU A 122 -10.40 -15.41 14.87
C LEU A 122 -9.25 -14.78 15.64
N PHE A 123 -8.61 -15.55 16.53
CA PHE A 123 -7.42 -15.11 17.26
C PHE A 123 -6.25 -14.82 16.32
N GLU A 124 -5.98 -15.72 15.36
CA GLU A 124 -4.98 -15.54 14.31
C GLU A 124 -5.22 -14.22 13.55
N ILE A 125 -6.43 -13.98 13.06
CA ILE A 125 -6.77 -12.77 12.31
C ILE A 125 -6.59 -11.51 13.18
N ALA A 126 -7.07 -11.53 14.43
CA ALA A 126 -6.90 -10.40 15.35
C ALA A 126 -5.42 -10.09 15.63
N PHE A 127 -4.62 -11.14 15.83
CA PHE A 127 -3.17 -11.03 16.00
C PHE A 127 -2.51 -10.42 14.75
N LEU A 128 -2.81 -10.93 13.55
CA LEU A 128 -2.23 -10.45 12.30
C LEU A 128 -2.54 -8.97 12.04
N TYR A 129 -3.79 -8.53 12.25
CA TYR A 129 -4.15 -7.11 12.10
C TYR A 129 -3.40 -6.23 13.09
N THR A 130 -3.34 -6.66 14.36
CA THR A 130 -2.64 -5.91 15.40
C THR A 130 -1.14 -5.80 15.09
N ASP A 131 -0.51 -6.89 14.66
CA ASP A 131 0.92 -6.92 14.34
C ASP A 131 1.24 -6.10 13.07
N ALA A 132 0.39 -6.18 12.04
CA ALA A 132 0.53 -5.36 10.84
C ALA A 132 0.43 -3.85 11.15
N VAL A 133 -0.52 -3.46 12.00
CA VAL A 133 -0.67 -2.07 12.45
C VAL A 133 0.53 -1.61 13.26
N LYS A 134 1.04 -2.43 14.18
CA LYS A 134 2.28 -2.15 14.93
C LYS A 134 3.49 -1.98 14.01
N GLY A 135 3.59 -2.82 12.97
CA GLY A 135 4.60 -2.68 11.92
C GLY A 135 4.49 -1.36 11.17
N CYS A 136 3.28 -0.98 10.75
CA CYS A 136 3.01 0.31 10.12
C CYS A 136 3.35 1.50 11.03
N ALA A 137 3.02 1.43 12.33
CA ALA A 137 3.35 2.47 13.30
C ALA A 137 4.87 2.61 13.47
N ALA A 138 5.59 1.50 13.56
CA ALA A 138 7.05 1.51 13.61
C ALA A 138 7.68 2.12 12.35
N MET A 139 7.14 1.82 11.16
CA MET A 139 7.59 2.46 9.90
C MET A 139 7.27 3.96 9.87
N SER A 140 6.11 4.39 10.37
CA SER A 140 5.78 5.82 10.48
C SER A 140 6.78 6.57 11.34
N ARG A 141 7.13 6.02 12.52
CA ARG A 141 8.13 6.63 13.42
C ARG A 141 9.48 6.80 12.76
N LEU A 142 9.92 5.81 11.96
CA LEU A 142 11.14 5.96 11.17
C LEU A 142 11.01 7.06 10.13
N ALA A 143 9.89 7.11 9.39
CA ALA A 143 9.67 8.14 8.36
C ALA A 143 9.64 9.57 8.94
N GLN A 144 9.23 9.75 10.19
CA GLN A 144 9.25 11.02 10.91
C GLN A 144 10.66 11.54 11.24
N THR A 145 11.70 10.70 11.19
CA THR A 145 13.07 11.15 11.54
C THR A 145 13.65 12.04 10.45
N ARG A 146 13.50 11.66 9.18
CA ARG A 146 14.08 12.38 8.04
C ARG A 146 13.42 13.72 7.77
N LEU A 147 12.12 13.71 7.94
CA LEU A 147 11.29 14.84 7.63
C LEU A 147 10.92 15.39 8.98
N ASN A 148 11.30 16.62 9.28
CA ASN A 148 10.56 17.46 10.22
C ASN A 148 9.16 17.64 9.64
N LEU A 149 8.40 16.54 9.49
CA LEU A 149 7.09 16.48 8.85
C LEU A 149 6.30 17.47 9.66
N GLU A 150 5.94 18.57 9.01
CA GLU A 150 5.00 19.49 9.59
C GLU A 150 3.82 18.69 10.14
N ARG A 151 3.25 19.17 11.24
CA ARG A 151 2.11 18.56 11.92
C ARG A 151 0.97 18.17 10.98
N VAL A 152 0.95 18.70 9.76
CA VAL A 152 -0.05 18.50 8.72
C VAL A 152 0.15 17.24 7.86
N VAL A 153 1.39 16.86 7.51
CA VAL A 153 1.66 15.69 6.65
C VAL A 153 1.61 14.38 7.44
N LEU A 154 1.98 14.42 8.72
CA LEU A 154 2.04 13.24 9.58
C LEU A 154 0.67 12.54 9.78
N PRO A 155 -0.44 13.24 10.09
CA PRO A 155 -1.76 12.62 10.17
C PRO A 155 -2.17 11.93 8.87
N PHE A 156 -1.87 12.54 7.71
CA PHE A 156 -2.14 11.94 6.41
C PHE A 156 -1.31 10.68 6.19
N LEU A 157 -0.01 10.71 6.49
CA LEU A 157 0.86 9.54 6.41
C LEU A 157 0.34 8.40 7.31
N ASN A 158 0.05 8.71 8.57
CA ASN A 158 -0.48 7.75 9.55
C ASN A 158 -1.78 7.11 9.07
N GLN A 159 -2.73 7.92 8.56
CA GLN A 159 -3.96 7.40 8.00
C GLN A 159 -3.69 6.45 6.84
N ASN A 160 -2.82 6.82 5.90
CA ASN A 160 -2.50 5.96 4.76
C ASN A 160 -1.75 4.68 5.15
N LEU A 161 -0.95 4.70 6.21
CA LEU A 161 -0.28 3.52 6.76
C LEU A 161 -1.24 2.59 7.50
N VAL A 162 -2.16 3.13 8.30
CA VAL A 162 -3.26 2.36 8.91
C VAL A 162 -4.10 1.70 7.81
N ARG A 163 -4.49 2.45 6.79
CA ARG A 163 -5.21 1.89 5.63
C ARG A 163 -4.43 0.79 4.92
N ALA A 164 -3.09 0.88 4.84
CA ALA A 164 -2.26 -0.20 4.29
C ALA A 164 -2.31 -1.43 5.18
N GLY A 165 -2.11 -1.28 6.49
CA GLY A 165 -2.13 -2.37 7.46
C GLY A 165 -3.47 -3.11 7.51
N LEU A 166 -4.57 -2.37 7.31
CA LEU A 166 -5.93 -2.90 7.26
C LEU A 166 -6.37 -3.37 5.86
N GLU A 167 -5.47 -3.34 4.86
CA GLU A 167 -5.78 -3.59 3.45
C GLU A 167 -6.96 -2.77 2.88
N LEU A 168 -7.24 -1.60 3.47
CA LEU A 168 -8.26 -0.70 2.98
C LEU A 168 -7.86 -0.13 1.62
N PRO A 169 -8.82 0.02 0.70
CA PRO A 169 -8.53 0.46 -0.65
C PRO A 169 -8.01 1.91 -0.65
N ASN A 170 -7.32 2.26 -1.74
CA ASN A 170 -6.97 3.64 -2.02
C ASN A 170 -8.24 4.47 -2.33
N ARG A 171 -8.10 5.79 -2.33
CA ARG A 171 -9.23 6.70 -2.61
C ARG A 171 -9.57 6.67 -4.11
N HIS A 172 -10.86 6.55 -4.41
CA HIS A 172 -11.42 6.64 -5.76
C HIS A 172 -12.14 7.97 -6.02
N GLN A 173 -12.29 8.80 -4.99
CA GLN A 173 -12.99 10.09 -5.10
C GLN A 173 -12.14 11.08 -5.90
N PRO A 174 -12.77 11.95 -6.71
CA PRO A 174 -12.07 13.04 -7.38
C PRO A 174 -11.32 13.91 -6.37
N LEU A 175 -10.08 14.25 -6.70
CA LEU A 175 -9.21 15.09 -5.88
C LEU A 175 -8.39 16.02 -6.78
N TYR A 176 -8.21 17.27 -6.37
CA TYR A 176 -7.46 18.28 -7.13
C TYR A 176 -7.94 18.47 -8.58
N GLY A 177 -9.25 18.28 -8.85
CA GLY A 177 -9.81 18.35 -10.20
C GLY A 177 -9.52 17.13 -11.09
N ILE A 178 -8.90 16.08 -10.54
CA ILE A 178 -8.64 14.81 -11.23
C ILE A 178 -9.66 13.77 -10.75
N ASP A 179 -10.43 13.22 -11.68
CA ASP A 179 -11.30 12.07 -11.43
C ASP A 179 -10.60 10.76 -11.89
N PRO A 180 -10.28 9.83 -10.97
CA PRO A 180 -9.60 8.58 -11.32
C PRO A 180 -10.43 7.64 -12.20
N LEU A 181 -11.75 7.83 -12.23
CA LEU A 181 -12.68 6.89 -12.86
C LEU A 181 -13.19 7.36 -14.22
N THR A 182 -12.75 8.53 -14.70
CA THR A 182 -13.26 9.16 -15.94
C THR A 182 -13.20 8.23 -17.16
N GLU A 183 -12.17 7.39 -17.26
CA GLU A 183 -11.99 6.45 -18.40
C GLU A 183 -12.31 4.98 -18.07
N GLN A 184 -12.91 4.71 -16.91
CA GLN A 184 -13.23 3.34 -16.52
C GLN A 184 -14.61 2.91 -17.02
N SER A 185 -14.69 1.74 -17.66
CA SER A 185 -15.97 1.19 -18.11
C SER A 185 -16.89 0.89 -16.92
N LYS A 186 -18.17 1.26 -17.03
CA LYS A 186 -19.18 1.12 -15.95
C LYS A 186 -19.32 -0.32 -15.44
N LEU A 187 -19.19 -1.31 -16.32
CA LEU A 187 -19.19 -2.73 -15.97
C LEU A 187 -17.97 -3.14 -15.13
N ARG A 188 -16.81 -2.53 -15.39
CA ARG A 188 -15.60 -2.74 -14.61
C ARG A 188 -15.74 -2.15 -13.21
N LEU A 189 -16.38 -0.99 -13.07
CA LEU A 189 -16.68 -0.36 -11.78
C LEU A 189 -17.65 -1.22 -10.94
N LEU A 190 -18.67 -1.80 -11.58
CA LEU A 190 -19.59 -2.75 -10.93
C LEU A 190 -18.88 -4.02 -10.47
N PHE A 191 -18.07 -4.63 -11.34
CA PHE A 191 -17.28 -5.81 -10.98
C PHE A 191 -16.26 -5.53 -9.87
N PHE A 192 -15.57 -4.38 -9.91
CA PHE A 192 -14.66 -3.98 -8.84
C PHE A 192 -15.40 -3.75 -7.54
N SER A 193 -16.59 -3.15 -7.55
CA SER A 193 -17.40 -2.94 -6.34
C SER A 193 -17.88 -4.26 -5.73
N PHE A 194 -18.19 -5.25 -6.57
CA PHE A 194 -18.57 -6.60 -6.15
C PHE A 194 -17.36 -7.41 -5.62
N ALA A 195 -16.28 -7.46 -6.39
CA ALA A 195 -15.02 -8.10 -6.01
C ALA A 195 -14.39 -7.44 -4.77
N TYR A 196 -14.60 -6.13 -4.56
CA TYR A 196 -14.15 -5.36 -3.41
C TYR A 196 -14.80 -5.83 -2.10
N LYS A 197 -16.11 -6.08 -2.12
CA LYS A 197 -16.83 -6.68 -0.98
C LYS A 197 -16.44 -8.15 -0.77
N LEU A 198 -16.19 -8.89 -1.85
CA LEU A 198 -15.74 -10.29 -1.76
C LEU A 198 -14.32 -10.43 -1.23
N LYS A 199 -13.36 -9.59 -1.64
CA LYS A 199 -11.94 -9.74 -1.27
C LYS A 199 -11.72 -9.65 0.25
N VAL A 200 -12.50 -8.82 0.94
CA VAL A 200 -12.40 -8.62 2.40
C VAL A 200 -12.92 -9.84 3.19
N SER A 201 -13.77 -10.69 2.61
CA SER A 201 -14.39 -11.83 3.31
C SER A 201 -13.95 -13.20 2.76
N ALA A 202 -13.65 -13.28 1.46
CA ALA A 202 -13.51 -14.54 0.77
C ALA A 202 -12.10 -15.13 0.81
N THR A 203 -11.00 -14.37 0.94
CA THR A 203 -9.69 -14.98 0.64
C THR A 203 -9.21 -15.97 1.71
N ASN A 204 -9.48 -15.69 2.99
CA ASN A 204 -9.18 -16.64 4.07
C ASN A 204 -10.21 -17.79 4.17
N LEU A 205 -11.48 -17.53 3.88
CA LEU A 205 -12.52 -18.56 3.86
C LEU A 205 -12.40 -19.48 2.65
N LEU A 206 -12.11 -18.94 1.47
CA LEU A 206 -11.98 -19.67 0.21
C LEU A 206 -10.68 -20.47 0.19
N ALA A 207 -9.57 -19.98 0.74
CA ALA A 207 -8.36 -20.79 0.91
C ALA A 207 -8.62 -21.99 1.85
N LYS A 208 -9.28 -21.75 3.00
CA LYS A 208 -9.69 -22.81 3.94
C LYS A 208 -10.70 -23.80 3.34
N PHE A 209 -11.62 -23.31 2.50
CA PHE A 209 -12.63 -24.11 1.82
C PHE A 209 -12.06 -24.93 0.66
N ILE A 210 -11.20 -24.34 -0.17
CA ILE A 210 -10.54 -25.04 -1.28
C ILE A 210 -9.63 -26.14 -0.73
N LEU A 211 -8.87 -25.88 0.35
CA LEU A 211 -8.04 -26.91 0.96
C LEU A 211 -8.90 -28.07 1.49
N ARG A 212 -9.92 -27.80 2.29
CA ARG A 212 -10.81 -28.85 2.83
C ARG A 212 -11.58 -29.61 1.74
N ARG A 213 -11.90 -28.98 0.61
CA ARG A 213 -12.76 -29.55 -0.44
C ARG A 213 -12.02 -30.27 -1.56
N PHE A 214 -10.81 -29.84 -1.90
CA PHE A 214 -10.06 -30.35 -3.05
C PHE A 214 -8.84 -31.21 -2.67
N PHE A 215 -8.18 -30.99 -1.53
CA PHE A 215 -7.06 -31.87 -1.12
C PHE A 215 -7.48 -33.34 -0.90
N PRO A 216 -8.64 -33.66 -0.30
CA PRO A 216 -9.07 -35.05 -0.17
C PRO A 216 -9.32 -35.75 -1.52
N ARG A 217 -9.52 -34.99 -2.61
CA ARG A 217 -9.72 -35.53 -3.96
C ARG A 217 -8.41 -35.72 -4.71
N LEU A 218 -7.44 -34.83 -4.50
CA LEU A 218 -6.11 -34.91 -5.14
C LEU A 218 -5.19 -35.93 -4.45
N ALA A 219 -5.40 -36.19 -3.15
CA ALA A 219 -4.56 -37.10 -2.39
C ALA A 219 -4.87 -38.60 -2.61
N GLY A 220 -5.97 -38.95 -3.30
CA GLY A 220 -6.35 -40.36 -3.49
C GLY A 220 -6.56 -41.12 -2.18
N ARG A 221 -6.92 -42.41 -2.27
CA ARG A 221 -7.13 -43.31 -1.10
C ARG A 221 -5.87 -43.55 -0.25
N THR A 222 -4.72 -43.00 -0.63
CA THR A 222 -3.40 -43.40 -0.14
C THR A 222 -2.86 -42.50 0.97
N PHE A 223 -3.30 -41.25 1.07
CA PHE A 223 -2.92 -40.40 2.20
C PHE A 223 -3.95 -40.56 3.33
N GLY A 224 -3.49 -41.04 4.49
CA GLY A 224 -4.32 -41.09 5.69
C GLY A 224 -4.89 -39.72 6.03
N ARG A 225 -6.11 -39.68 6.58
CA ARG A 225 -6.86 -38.47 6.97
C ARG A 225 -6.00 -37.48 7.78
N THR A 226 -5.10 -38.01 8.61
CA THR A 226 -4.11 -37.29 9.42
C THR A 226 -3.08 -36.50 8.60
N ILE A 227 -2.63 -37.00 7.44
CA ILE A 227 -1.64 -36.30 6.60
C ILE A 227 -2.27 -35.09 5.90
N ILE A 228 -3.53 -35.20 5.47
CA ILE A 228 -4.28 -34.09 4.86
C ILE A 228 -4.53 -32.99 5.90
N GLU A 229 -4.81 -33.36 7.15
CA GLU A 229 -5.01 -32.40 8.25
C GLU A 229 -3.69 -31.70 8.63
N LEU A 230 -2.57 -32.42 8.67
CA LEU A 230 -1.25 -31.83 8.96
C LEU A 230 -0.74 -30.93 7.82
N ALA A 231 -1.09 -31.23 6.57
CA ALA A 231 -0.75 -30.40 5.41
C ALA A 231 -1.38 -29.00 5.45
N SER A 232 -2.39 -28.76 6.30
CA SER A 232 -3.00 -27.44 6.46
C SER A 232 -2.05 -26.41 7.09
N ALA A 233 -1.16 -26.83 7.99
CA ALA A 233 -0.26 -25.91 8.70
C ALA A 233 0.79 -25.26 7.78
N PRO A 234 1.52 -26.00 6.91
CA PRO A 234 2.40 -25.39 5.91
C PRO A 234 1.66 -24.45 4.96
N VAL A 235 0.44 -24.79 4.54
CA VAL A 235 -0.34 -23.96 3.62
C VAL A 235 -0.71 -22.62 4.26
N PHE A 236 -1.22 -22.62 5.50
CA PHE A 236 -1.51 -21.37 6.21
C PHE A 236 -0.26 -20.54 6.48
N THR A 237 0.86 -21.20 6.77
CA THR A 237 2.16 -20.53 6.93
C THR A 237 2.54 -19.76 5.67
N VAL A 238 2.52 -20.43 4.51
CA VAL A 238 2.88 -19.82 3.21
C VAL A 238 1.92 -18.68 2.85
N TRP A 239 0.62 -18.89 3.06
CA TRP A 239 -0.39 -17.87 2.76
C TRP A 239 -0.23 -16.62 3.62
N ASN A 240 -0.03 -16.77 4.93
CA ASN A 240 0.17 -15.63 5.83
C ASN A 240 1.49 -14.92 5.55
N ILE A 241 2.58 -15.65 5.26
CA ILE A 241 3.85 -15.05 4.82
C ILE A 241 3.63 -14.18 3.59
N PHE A 242 2.91 -14.69 2.59
CA PHE A 242 2.60 -13.95 1.37
C PHE A 242 1.78 -12.69 1.65
N LEU A 243 0.71 -12.80 2.45
CA LEU A 243 -0.16 -11.70 2.81
C LEU A 243 0.59 -10.62 3.60
N CYS A 244 1.28 -10.99 4.67
CA CYS A 244 2.10 -10.07 5.47
C CYS A 244 3.17 -9.39 4.64
N ARG A 245 3.84 -10.11 3.74
CA ARG A 245 4.85 -9.55 2.82
C ARG A 245 4.24 -8.51 1.89
N ARG A 246 3.05 -8.78 1.34
CA ARG A 246 2.33 -7.85 0.48
C ARG A 246 1.93 -6.58 1.24
N ILE A 247 1.34 -6.72 2.43
CA ILE A 247 0.92 -5.61 3.29
C ILE A 247 2.12 -4.74 3.66
N MET A 248 3.19 -5.37 4.16
CA MET A 248 4.34 -4.64 4.68
C MET A 248 5.17 -3.98 3.59
N ARG A 249 5.27 -4.59 2.40
CA ARG A 249 5.88 -3.93 1.25
C ARG A 249 5.10 -2.68 0.84
N GLN A 250 3.76 -2.71 0.86
CA GLN A 250 2.95 -1.53 0.56
C GLN A 250 3.11 -0.45 1.62
N ALA A 251 3.05 -0.82 2.90
CA ALA A 251 3.29 0.11 3.99
C ALA A 251 4.66 0.79 3.87
N ARG A 252 5.72 0.02 3.56
CA ARG A 252 7.07 0.57 3.35
C ARG A 252 7.13 1.57 2.20
N VAL A 253 6.52 1.27 1.05
CA VAL A 253 6.47 2.21 -0.10
C VAL A 253 5.71 3.49 0.26
N ARG A 254 4.65 3.41 1.06
CA ARG A 254 3.92 4.59 1.56
C ARG A 254 4.76 5.38 2.57
N ALA A 255 5.48 4.69 3.45
CA ALA A 255 6.34 5.31 4.46
C ALA A 255 7.56 6.03 3.85
N LEU A 256 8.15 5.47 2.79
CA LEU A 256 9.24 6.10 2.04
C LEU A 256 8.76 7.22 1.10
N GLY A 257 7.46 7.29 0.83
CA GLY A 257 6.85 8.22 -0.12
C GLY A 257 7.19 9.69 0.11
N PRO A 258 6.94 10.23 1.32
CA PRO A 258 7.29 11.62 1.63
C PRO A 258 8.77 11.96 1.36
N ALA A 259 9.69 11.07 1.75
CA ALA A 259 11.12 11.24 1.52
C ALA A 259 11.48 11.20 0.03
N LEU A 260 10.82 10.32 -0.72
CA LEU A 260 10.98 10.20 -2.16
C LEU A 260 10.45 11.43 -2.90
N VAL A 261 9.30 11.97 -2.50
CA VAL A 261 8.74 13.20 -3.08
C VAL A 261 9.69 14.37 -2.83
N ASP A 262 10.22 14.51 -1.61
CA ASP A 262 11.24 15.52 -1.28
C ASP A 262 12.50 15.38 -2.15
N ASP A 263 13.03 14.16 -2.30
CA ASP A 263 14.18 13.90 -3.18
C ASP A 263 13.89 14.28 -4.64
N LEU A 264 12.72 13.93 -5.16
CA LEU A 264 12.34 14.25 -6.54
C LEU A 264 12.20 15.77 -6.74
N VAL A 265 11.59 16.49 -5.78
CA VAL A 265 11.48 17.94 -5.89
C VAL A 265 12.86 18.59 -5.86
N LYS A 266 13.77 18.16 -4.99
CA LYS A 266 15.14 18.71 -4.92
C LYS A 266 15.98 18.41 -6.16
N GLU A 267 15.88 17.18 -6.67
CA GLU A 267 16.64 16.74 -7.85
C GLU A 267 16.18 17.47 -9.11
N PHE A 268 14.85 17.52 -9.33
CA PHE A 268 14.29 18.09 -10.55
C PHE A 268 14.06 19.61 -10.41
N PHE A 269 13.89 20.16 -9.22
CA PHE A 269 13.62 21.58 -9.01
C PHE A 269 14.51 22.12 -7.89
N SER A 270 15.80 22.28 -8.18
CA SER A 270 16.83 22.72 -7.21
C SER A 270 16.50 24.06 -6.53
N ALA A 271 15.85 24.99 -7.24
CA ALA A 271 15.34 26.26 -6.71
C ALA A 271 13.93 26.17 -6.08
N GLY A 272 13.39 24.95 -5.95
CA GLY A 272 12.03 24.67 -5.49
C GLY A 272 10.97 24.73 -6.60
N LEU A 273 9.80 24.16 -6.32
CA LEU A 273 8.70 24.06 -7.28
C LEU A 273 8.05 25.42 -7.61
N ALA A 274 8.13 26.38 -6.69
CA ALA A 274 7.70 27.76 -6.91
C ALA A 274 8.51 28.47 -8.01
N ALA A 275 9.80 28.17 -8.11
CA ALA A 275 10.71 28.72 -9.13
C ALA A 275 10.59 28.02 -10.49
N ALA A 276 9.93 26.86 -10.55
CA ALA A 276 9.68 26.18 -11.83
C ALA A 276 8.88 27.07 -12.78
N SER A 277 9.01 26.84 -14.08
CA SER A 277 8.15 27.52 -15.06
C SER A 277 6.70 27.04 -14.92
N VAL A 278 5.75 27.88 -15.33
CA VAL A 278 4.33 27.47 -15.38
C VAL A 278 4.17 26.25 -16.29
N ALA A 279 4.91 26.17 -17.40
CA ALA A 279 4.86 25.03 -18.31
C ALA A 279 5.34 23.72 -17.65
N GLU A 280 6.43 23.77 -16.87
CA GLU A 280 6.90 22.59 -16.12
C GLU A 280 5.89 22.14 -15.05
N ARG A 281 5.29 23.07 -14.31
CA ARG A 281 4.25 22.75 -13.32
C ARG A 281 3.02 22.10 -13.97
N ARG A 282 2.60 22.61 -15.13
CA ARG A 282 1.52 22.04 -15.95
C ARG A 282 1.86 20.64 -16.45
N ALA A 283 3.08 20.43 -16.94
CA ALA A 283 3.53 19.11 -17.39
C ALA A 283 3.53 18.10 -16.24
N LEU A 284 3.98 18.51 -15.06
CA LEU A 284 3.95 17.71 -13.84
C LEU A 284 2.51 17.38 -13.39
N TYR A 285 1.62 18.37 -13.38
CA TYR A 285 0.21 18.15 -13.07
C TYR A 285 -0.46 17.17 -14.06
N ALA A 286 -0.23 17.36 -15.37
CA ALA A 286 -0.72 16.46 -16.40
C ALA A 286 -0.17 15.03 -16.23
N ALA A 287 1.11 14.86 -15.90
CA ALA A 287 1.71 13.56 -15.65
C ALA A 287 1.07 12.84 -14.44
N ILE A 288 0.76 13.58 -13.37
CA ILE A 288 0.05 13.06 -12.20
C ILE A 288 -1.37 12.67 -12.58
N LYS A 289 -2.10 13.53 -13.29
CA LYS A 289 -3.46 13.29 -13.78
C LYS A 289 -3.54 12.00 -14.58
N GLU A 290 -2.71 11.86 -15.62
CA GLU A 290 -2.67 10.65 -16.46
C GLU A 290 -2.33 9.41 -15.62
N THR A 291 -1.37 9.51 -14.71
CA THR A 291 -0.99 8.37 -13.86
C THR A 291 -2.13 7.94 -12.93
N VAL A 292 -2.89 8.89 -12.39
CA VAL A 292 -4.05 8.61 -11.54
C VAL A 292 -5.17 7.96 -12.35
N ILE A 293 -5.47 8.46 -13.54
CA ILE A 293 -6.47 7.88 -14.46
C ILE A 293 -6.07 6.45 -14.84
N LEU A 294 -4.83 6.24 -15.26
CA LEU A 294 -4.28 4.91 -15.60
C LEU A 294 -4.35 3.92 -14.44
N SER A 295 -4.14 4.41 -13.21
CA SER A 295 -4.16 3.60 -12.00
C SER A 295 -5.57 3.38 -11.46
N GLY A 296 -6.53 4.26 -11.76
CA GLY A 296 -7.90 4.22 -11.27
C GLY A 296 -8.09 4.59 -9.80
N THR A 297 -7.02 5.03 -9.13
CA THR A 297 -7.01 5.37 -7.71
C THR A 297 -5.91 6.37 -7.41
N PHE A 298 -6.11 7.18 -6.37
CA PHE A 298 -5.03 7.99 -5.81
C PHE A 298 -4.17 7.17 -4.85
N HIS A 299 -2.90 6.98 -5.20
CA HIS A 299 -1.90 6.53 -4.24
C HIS A 299 -1.45 7.69 -3.34
N CYS A 300 -1.16 7.45 -2.07
CA CYS A 300 -0.81 8.52 -1.13
C CYS A 300 0.42 9.33 -1.56
N ASN A 301 1.43 8.68 -2.14
CA ASN A 301 2.63 9.37 -2.62
C ASN A 301 2.31 10.31 -3.80
N LEU A 302 1.34 9.93 -4.65
CA LEU A 302 0.86 10.80 -5.73
C LEU A 302 0.04 11.96 -5.19
N ILE A 303 -0.76 11.75 -4.14
CA ILE A 303 -1.50 12.83 -3.46
C ILE A 303 -0.53 13.87 -2.91
N LEU A 304 0.56 13.42 -2.25
CA LEU A 304 1.58 14.32 -1.70
C LEU A 304 2.27 15.15 -2.78
N LEU A 305 2.65 14.52 -3.89
CA LEU A 305 3.24 15.26 -5.01
C LEU A 305 2.22 16.23 -5.63
N ALA A 306 0.97 15.79 -5.81
CA ALA A 306 -0.09 16.63 -6.36
C ALA A 306 -0.37 17.86 -5.49
N SER A 307 -0.39 17.71 -4.16
CA SER A 307 -0.64 18.85 -3.26
C SER A 307 0.42 19.95 -3.39
N LEU A 308 1.69 19.58 -3.60
CA LEU A 308 2.77 20.55 -3.83
C LEU A 308 2.59 21.30 -5.15
N VAL A 309 2.12 20.61 -6.20
CA VAL A 309 1.94 21.21 -7.53
C VAL A 309 0.77 22.18 -7.54
N VAL A 310 -0.36 21.78 -6.94
CA VAL A 310 -1.61 22.54 -6.91
C VAL A 310 -1.48 23.81 -6.06
N GLU A 311 -0.58 23.84 -5.09
CA GLU A 311 -0.26 25.05 -4.33
C GLU A 311 0.28 26.19 -5.22
N HIS A 312 0.96 25.83 -6.32
CA HIS A 312 1.57 26.77 -7.26
C HIS A 312 0.92 26.76 -8.65
N LEU A 313 -0.22 26.10 -8.79
CA LEU A 313 -0.96 25.96 -10.06
C LEU A 313 -2.46 25.86 -9.81
N HIS A 314 -3.25 26.74 -10.42
CA HIS A 314 -4.72 26.65 -10.39
C HIS A 314 -5.22 25.55 -11.35
N PRO A 315 -5.70 24.38 -10.88
CA PRO A 315 -5.89 23.20 -11.73
C PRO A 315 -7.11 23.26 -12.65
N GLN A 316 -8.05 24.17 -12.38
CA GLN A 316 -9.33 24.24 -13.10
C GLN A 316 -9.20 24.72 -14.56
N GLU A 317 -8.03 25.18 -14.97
CA GLU A 317 -7.78 25.72 -16.30
C GLU A 317 -7.12 24.71 -17.26
N GLU A 318 -6.72 23.53 -16.76
CA GLU A 318 -5.87 22.60 -17.52
C GLU A 318 -6.67 21.54 -18.29
N LYS A 319 -6.99 21.85 -19.55
CA LYS A 319 -7.64 20.92 -20.49
C LYS A 319 -6.68 20.15 -21.41
N ARG A 320 -5.42 20.57 -21.49
CA ARG A 320 -4.44 20.01 -22.44
C ARG A 320 -4.04 18.59 -22.08
N SER A 321 -3.78 17.78 -23.09
CA SER A 321 -3.21 16.44 -22.90
C SER A 321 -1.75 16.53 -22.43
N LEU A 322 -1.25 15.49 -21.76
CA LEU A 322 0.16 15.46 -21.34
C LEU A 322 1.11 15.65 -22.54
N THR A 323 0.84 14.99 -23.66
CA THR A 323 1.66 15.07 -24.88
C THR A 323 1.68 16.49 -25.45
N GLU A 324 0.54 17.17 -25.52
CA GLU A 324 0.49 18.58 -25.94
C GLU A 324 1.32 19.47 -25.01
N THR A 325 1.20 19.28 -23.70
CA THR A 325 1.96 20.06 -22.73
C THR A 325 3.46 19.82 -22.87
N LEU A 326 3.88 18.58 -23.13
CA LEU A 326 5.30 18.24 -23.36
C LEU A 326 5.85 18.81 -24.67
N HIS A 327 5.05 18.91 -25.74
CA HIS A 327 5.48 19.54 -27.01
C HIS A 327 5.75 21.04 -26.89
N HIS A 328 5.21 21.71 -25.87
CA HIS A 328 5.45 23.12 -25.61
C HIS A 328 6.69 23.40 -24.74
N LEU A 329 7.36 22.36 -24.26
CA LEU A 329 8.60 22.47 -23.51
C LEU A 329 9.80 22.56 -24.45
N ASN A 330 10.87 23.22 -24.01
CA ASN A 330 12.15 23.11 -24.71
C ASN A 330 12.76 21.70 -24.50
N ALA A 331 13.78 21.35 -25.28
CA ALA A 331 14.35 19.99 -25.25
C ALA A 331 14.87 19.55 -23.87
N GLU A 332 15.46 20.47 -23.10
CA GLU A 332 15.97 20.20 -21.74
C GLU A 332 14.83 19.95 -20.76
N GLN A 333 13.83 20.83 -20.75
CA GLN A 333 12.62 20.70 -19.94
C GLN A 333 11.83 19.43 -20.28
N GLN A 334 11.77 19.09 -21.57
CA GLN A 334 11.09 17.89 -22.05
C GLN A 334 11.80 16.62 -21.57
N ALA A 335 13.13 16.54 -21.70
CA ALA A 335 13.91 15.40 -21.21
C ALA A 335 13.72 15.20 -19.70
N LYS A 336 13.83 16.29 -18.94
CA LYS A 336 13.59 16.34 -17.50
C LYS A 336 12.16 15.90 -17.14
N ALA A 337 11.15 16.37 -17.87
CA ALA A 337 9.76 16.00 -17.63
C ALA A 337 9.49 14.51 -17.91
N LEU A 338 10.16 13.92 -18.92
CA LEU A 338 10.08 12.50 -19.21
C LEU A 338 10.70 11.63 -18.12
N ASP A 339 11.85 12.05 -17.58
CA ASP A 339 12.49 11.34 -16.47
C ASP A 339 11.63 11.43 -15.20
N LEU A 340 11.03 12.59 -14.93
CA LEU A 340 10.09 12.76 -13.82
C LEU A 340 8.80 11.94 -14.03
N LEU A 341 8.27 11.88 -15.26
CA LEU A 341 7.14 11.03 -15.62
C LEU A 341 7.40 9.56 -15.30
N ALA A 342 8.61 9.06 -15.57
CA ALA A 342 8.99 7.69 -15.26
C ALA A 342 8.88 7.40 -13.75
N PHE A 343 9.30 8.34 -12.90
CA PHE A 343 9.13 8.24 -11.44
C PHE A 343 7.66 8.31 -11.01
N ILE A 344 6.89 9.25 -11.55
CA ILE A 344 5.47 9.42 -11.22
C ILE A 344 4.68 8.15 -11.51
N LEU A 345 4.91 7.54 -12.68
CA LEU A 345 4.25 6.30 -13.08
C LEU A 345 4.46 5.16 -12.08
N VAL A 346 5.63 5.09 -11.43
CA VAL A 346 5.96 4.01 -10.48
C VAL A 346 5.95 4.45 -9.02
N LEU A 347 5.45 5.65 -8.71
CA LEU A 347 5.45 6.24 -7.37
C LEU A 347 4.60 5.46 -6.34
N ASP A 348 3.70 4.60 -6.83
CA ASP A 348 2.91 3.64 -6.05
C ASP A 348 3.65 2.31 -5.79
N GLY A 349 4.89 2.18 -6.24
CA GLY A 349 5.72 0.98 -6.15
C GLY A 349 5.27 -0.15 -7.07
N LYS A 350 4.49 0.14 -8.13
CA LYS A 350 3.97 -0.86 -9.06
C LYS A 350 4.20 -0.47 -10.51
N LEU A 351 4.68 -1.44 -11.28
CA LEU A 351 4.81 -1.35 -12.73
C LEU A 351 3.98 -2.46 -13.39
N ASN A 352 3.12 -2.09 -14.32
CA ASN A 352 2.28 -3.01 -15.08
C ASN A 352 2.39 -2.73 -16.58
N LYS A 353 1.84 -3.63 -17.41
CA LYS A 353 1.91 -3.49 -18.89
C LYS A 353 1.29 -2.19 -19.40
N LYS A 354 0.23 -1.69 -18.76
CA LYS A 354 -0.43 -0.43 -19.16
C LYS A 354 0.47 0.79 -18.97
N LYS A 355 1.12 0.90 -17.81
CA LYS A 355 2.05 2.00 -17.51
C LYS A 355 3.26 1.99 -18.45
N ARG A 356 3.77 0.79 -18.78
CA ARG A 356 4.84 0.62 -19.78
C ARG A 356 4.38 1.11 -21.16
N ALA A 357 3.28 0.56 -21.66
CA ALA A 357 2.72 0.94 -22.95
C ALA A 357 2.45 2.45 -23.04
N PHE A 358 1.86 3.05 -22.00
CA PHE A 358 1.63 4.49 -21.94
C PHE A 358 2.93 5.30 -22.05
N PHE A 359 3.96 4.94 -21.28
CA PHE A 359 5.25 5.64 -21.34
C PHE A 359 5.90 5.51 -22.73
N ASP A 360 5.85 4.31 -23.32
CA ASP A 360 6.37 4.07 -24.66
C ASP A 360 5.61 4.89 -25.72
N THR A 361 4.28 5.02 -25.59
CA THR A 361 3.46 5.89 -26.46
C THR A 361 3.84 7.36 -26.33
N VAL A 362 4.06 7.86 -25.11
CA VAL A 362 4.50 9.25 -24.90
C VAL A 362 5.88 9.49 -25.52
N LEU A 363 6.84 8.58 -25.33
CA LEU A 363 8.15 8.67 -25.98
C LEU A 363 8.04 8.71 -27.50
N GLN A 364 7.23 7.82 -28.09
CA GLN A 364 7.01 7.76 -29.53
C GLN A 364 6.37 9.04 -30.06
N SER A 365 5.36 9.61 -29.38
CA SER A 365 4.72 10.87 -29.81
C SER A 365 5.68 12.06 -29.84
N LEU A 366 6.73 12.00 -29.02
CA LEU A 366 7.75 13.04 -28.90
C LEU A 366 8.99 12.75 -29.77
N GLY A 367 9.00 11.66 -30.53
CA GLY A 367 10.12 11.26 -31.38
C GLY A 367 11.32 10.67 -30.62
N HIS A 368 11.17 10.29 -29.36
CA HIS A 368 12.22 9.66 -28.58
C HIS A 368 12.27 8.14 -28.78
N ALA A 369 13.48 7.57 -28.76
CA ALA A 369 13.66 6.13 -28.78
C ALA A 369 13.08 5.46 -27.51
N PRO A 370 12.59 4.22 -27.60
CA PRO A 370 12.11 3.46 -26.44
C PRO A 370 13.19 3.32 -25.37
N ARG A 371 12.82 3.48 -24.10
CA ARG A 371 13.71 3.33 -22.93
C ARG A 371 13.28 2.13 -22.07
N PRO A 372 13.64 0.89 -22.42
CA PRO A 372 13.02 -0.32 -21.86
C PRO A 372 13.27 -0.54 -20.37
N THR A 373 14.39 -0.02 -19.83
CA THR A 373 14.77 -0.19 -18.42
C THR A 373 14.38 0.99 -17.55
N ALA A 374 14.13 2.19 -18.10
CA ALA A 374 13.94 3.42 -17.33
C ALA A 374 12.88 3.29 -16.22
N LEU A 375 11.71 2.71 -16.53
CA LEU A 375 10.66 2.48 -15.55
C LEU A 375 11.04 1.43 -14.49
N GLN A 376 11.82 0.42 -14.86
CA GLN A 376 12.29 -0.63 -13.95
C GLN A 376 13.37 -0.09 -13.00
N ASP A 377 14.24 0.78 -13.49
CA ASP A 377 15.28 1.45 -12.72
C ASP A 377 14.63 2.41 -11.71
N CYS A 378 13.70 3.25 -12.17
CA CYS A 378 12.88 4.10 -11.30
C CYS A 378 12.12 3.27 -10.24
N LEU A 379 11.49 2.16 -10.64
CA LEU A 379 10.78 1.28 -9.71
C LEU A 379 11.71 0.72 -8.63
N THR A 380 12.94 0.37 -9.01
CA THR A 380 13.95 -0.15 -8.07
C THR A 380 14.30 0.92 -7.05
N VAL A 381 14.50 2.16 -7.50
CA VAL A 381 14.75 3.31 -6.62
C VAL A 381 13.59 3.53 -5.65
N VAL A 382 12.33 3.53 -6.13
CA VAL A 382 11.13 3.70 -5.30
C VAL A 382 10.96 2.57 -4.28
N VAL A 383 11.11 1.31 -4.69
CA VAL A 383 10.81 0.15 -3.85
C VAL A 383 11.92 -0.15 -2.83
N HIS A 384 13.17 0.11 -3.19
CA HIS A 384 14.33 -0.21 -2.36
C HIS A 384 14.92 0.99 -1.63
N GLY A 385 14.45 2.21 -1.93
CA GLY A 385 14.94 3.43 -1.31
C GLY A 385 16.39 3.77 -1.68
N LYS A 386 16.86 3.34 -2.87
CA LYS A 386 18.19 3.74 -3.38
C LYS A 386 18.26 5.25 -3.59
N ALA A 387 19.45 5.83 -3.76
CA ALA A 387 19.56 7.24 -4.19
C ALA A 387 18.98 7.44 -5.62
N LEU A 388 18.62 8.68 -5.96
CA LEU A 388 18.32 9.04 -7.36
C LEU A 388 19.64 8.98 -8.16
N GLY A 389 19.61 8.45 -9.38
CA GLY A 389 20.79 8.35 -10.26
C GLY A 389 21.80 7.23 -9.94
N ALA A 390 21.44 6.27 -9.07
CA ALA A 390 22.31 5.16 -8.62
C ALA A 390 22.00 3.79 -9.24
#